data_AF-A0A226DE25-F1
#
_entry.id   AF-A0A226DE25-F1
#
_cell.length_a   1.000
_cell.length_b   1.000
_cell.length_c   1.000
_cell.angle_alpha   90.00
_cell.angle_beta   90.00
_cell.angle_gamma   90.00
#
_symmetry.space_group_name_H-M   'P 1'
#
loop_
_entity.id
_entity.type
_entity.pdbx_description
1 polymer ?
#
loop_
_entity_poly.entity_id
_entity_poly.type
_entity_poly.pdbx_seq_one_letter_code
_entity_poly.pdbx_strand_id
1 'polypeptide(L)'
;MNHPITIYRVFFLAKILVTFFLRLNNVIAQQEQFASLYNSTNCGGNPISNMTTEVTYLITDYLPGVSYRVEGLWTIELCRENYLTCYLREVRSGKLDENCYQLIPERENYTRFLFTRFGDVNQVKTELTFFSEPEFKGERFLVDERGREYKEPIEAQSYFFTGQNVWEILKVRNETEGTCLNDTLGGSEYGFTVNPRTRMQVGAVRFECRERIRSTTGRPSSGNRLGLSETIFGLLLAVSCASVKFR
;
A
#
# COMPACT_ATOMS: atom_id res chain seq x y z
N MET A 1 -27.73 -27.04 42.16
CA MET A 1 -26.34 -26.55 42.01
C MET A 1 -26.04 -26.53 40.52
N ASN A 2 -26.26 -25.39 39.86
CA ASN A 2 -26.07 -25.24 38.42
C ASN A 2 -24.69 -24.63 38.17
N HIS A 3 -23.86 -25.32 37.38
CA HIS A 3 -22.49 -24.95 37.04
C HIS A 3 -22.45 -23.73 36.10
N PRO A 4 -22.07 -22.52 36.55
CA PRO A 4 -21.95 -21.33 35.70
C PRO A 4 -20.65 -21.31 34.89
N ILE A 5 -19.75 -22.27 35.15
CA ILE A 5 -18.36 -22.27 34.67
C ILE A 5 -18.27 -22.66 33.18
N THR A 6 -19.25 -23.38 32.64
CA THR A 6 -19.20 -23.93 31.29
C THR A 6 -19.44 -22.87 30.20
N ILE A 7 -20.27 -21.87 30.47
CA ILE A 7 -20.67 -20.85 29.48
C ILE A 7 -19.51 -19.89 29.18
N TYR A 8 -18.78 -19.44 30.21
CA TYR A 8 -17.65 -18.52 30.03
C TYR A 8 -16.51 -19.11 29.18
N ARG A 9 -16.28 -20.43 29.26
CA ARG A 9 -15.23 -21.10 28.46
C ARG A 9 -15.55 -21.13 26.97
N VAL A 10 -16.83 -21.29 26.61
CA VAL A 10 -17.26 -21.31 25.20
C VAL A 10 -17.11 -19.93 24.56
N PHE A 11 -17.51 -18.86 25.26
CA PHE A 11 -17.35 -17.49 24.76
C PHE A 11 -15.89 -17.05 24.61
N PHE A 12 -15.02 -17.48 25.54
CA PHE A 12 -13.59 -17.19 25.46
C PHE A 12 -12.92 -17.87 24.26
N LEU A 13 -13.23 -19.16 24.03
CA LEU A 13 -12.73 -19.90 22.87
C LEU A 13 -13.23 -19.33 21.54
N ALA A 14 -14.52 -18.94 21.47
CA ALA A 14 -15.08 -18.32 20.27
C ALA A 14 -14.40 -16.97 19.94
N LYS A 15 -14.09 -16.14 20.95
CA LYS A 15 -13.35 -14.89 20.74
C LYS A 15 -11.94 -15.12 20.22
N ILE A 16 -11.22 -16.10 20.78
CA ILE A 16 -9.87 -16.45 20.30
C ILE A 16 -9.92 -16.92 18.85
N LEU A 17 -10.88 -17.79 18.53
CA LEU A 17 -11.05 -18.34 17.19
C LEU A 17 -11.37 -17.23 16.17
N VAL A 18 -12.31 -16.34 16.48
CA VAL A 18 -12.67 -15.21 15.59
C VAL A 18 -11.48 -14.26 15.41
N THR A 19 -10.76 -13.92 16.49
CA THR A 19 -9.58 -13.05 16.38
C THR A 19 -8.47 -13.72 15.57
N PHE A 20 -8.29 -15.03 15.72
CA PHE A 20 -7.32 -15.82 14.96
C PHE A 20 -7.70 -15.91 13.48
N PHE A 21 -8.96 -16.17 13.14
CA PHE A 21 -9.45 -16.18 11.75
C PHE A 21 -9.38 -14.80 11.09
N LEU A 22 -9.70 -13.73 11.83
CA LEU A 22 -9.53 -12.35 11.34
C LEU A 22 -8.06 -12.03 11.05
N ARG A 23 -7.14 -12.48 11.92
CA ARG A 23 -5.69 -12.32 11.69
C ARG A 23 -5.17 -13.19 10.53
N LEU A 24 -5.67 -14.41 10.37
CA LEU A 24 -5.28 -15.29 9.27
C LEU A 24 -5.72 -14.74 7.91
N ASN A 25 -6.93 -14.19 7.81
CA ASN A 25 -7.40 -13.58 6.57
C ASN A 25 -6.54 -12.37 6.13
N ASN A 26 -5.99 -11.61 7.08
CA ASN A 26 -5.06 -10.51 6.77
C ASN A 26 -3.69 -10.99 6.26
N VAL A 27 -3.25 -12.21 6.63
CA VAL A 27 -1.99 -12.80 6.13
C VAL A 27 -2.19 -13.44 4.75
N ILE A 28 -3.41 -13.91 4.44
CA ILE A 28 -3.75 -14.56 3.16
C ILE A 28 -3.94 -13.54 2.02
N ALA A 29 -4.08 -12.25 2.32
CA ALA A 29 -4.13 -11.16 1.32
C ALA A 29 -2.74 -10.62 0.91
N GLN A 30 -1.65 -11.33 1.24
CA GLN A 30 -0.31 -11.01 0.76
C GLN A 30 -0.05 -11.84 -0.50
N GLN A 31 0.07 -11.16 -1.63
CA GLN A 31 0.24 -11.82 -2.93
C GLN A 31 1.50 -11.26 -3.61
N GLU A 32 2.22 -12.19 -4.23
CA GLU A 32 3.53 -11.94 -4.82
C GLU A 32 3.43 -10.86 -5.91
N GLN A 33 4.35 -9.90 -5.87
CA GLN A 33 4.48 -8.88 -6.89
C GLN A 33 5.08 -9.47 -8.18
N PHE A 34 4.45 -9.17 -9.30
CA PHE A 34 4.98 -9.49 -10.62
C PHE A 34 4.52 -8.50 -11.68
N ALA A 35 5.19 -8.49 -12.82
CA ALA A 35 4.71 -7.87 -14.03
C ALA A 35 4.67 -8.90 -15.16
N SER A 36 3.73 -8.72 -16.07
CA SER A 36 3.52 -9.61 -17.20
C SER A 36 3.44 -8.80 -18.48
N LEU A 37 4.18 -9.22 -19.50
CA LEU A 37 4.21 -8.60 -20.82
C LEU A 37 3.42 -9.45 -21.81
N TYR A 38 2.69 -8.81 -22.72
CA TYR A 38 1.83 -9.45 -23.70
C TYR A 38 2.06 -8.86 -25.10
N ASN A 39 1.99 -9.71 -26.13
CA ASN A 39 1.99 -9.31 -27.54
C ASN A 39 0.56 -9.11 -28.08
N SER A 40 -0.34 -8.63 -27.22
CA SER A 40 -1.71 -8.30 -27.58
C SER A 40 -2.08 -6.99 -26.90
N THR A 41 -3.01 -6.24 -27.45
CA THR A 41 -3.35 -4.89 -26.95
C THR A 41 -4.20 -4.91 -25.68
N ASN A 42 -4.78 -6.05 -25.29
CA ASN A 42 -5.67 -6.16 -24.13
C ASN A 42 -5.18 -7.21 -23.12
N CYS A 43 -3.88 -7.54 -23.14
CA CYS A 43 -3.29 -8.56 -22.29
C CYS A 43 -4.03 -9.91 -22.39
N GLY A 44 -4.51 -10.21 -23.59
CA GLY A 44 -5.18 -11.47 -23.91
C GLY A 44 -4.17 -12.53 -24.32
N GLY A 45 -4.53 -13.79 -24.06
CA GLY A 45 -3.65 -14.94 -24.30
C GLY A 45 -2.59 -15.12 -23.21
N ASN A 46 -1.57 -15.92 -23.52
CA ASN A 46 -0.47 -16.17 -22.60
C ASN A 46 0.51 -14.98 -22.60
N PRO A 47 1.06 -14.60 -21.44
CA PRO A 47 2.13 -13.60 -21.39
C PRO A 47 3.36 -14.12 -22.13
N ILE A 48 4.03 -13.22 -22.86
CA ILE A 48 5.31 -13.51 -23.52
C ILE A 48 6.48 -13.44 -22.53
N SER A 49 6.28 -12.77 -21.40
CA SER A 49 7.24 -12.70 -20.30
C SER A 49 6.53 -12.42 -18.99
N ASN A 50 7.00 -13.04 -17.91
CA ASN A 50 6.59 -12.79 -16.53
C ASN A 50 7.83 -12.49 -15.71
N MET A 51 7.74 -11.50 -14.82
CA MET A 51 8.87 -11.04 -14.03
C MET A 51 8.45 -10.73 -12.60
N THR A 52 9.20 -11.26 -11.64
CA THR A 52 9.01 -11.02 -10.19
C THR A 52 10.11 -10.13 -9.60
N THR A 53 11.13 -9.84 -10.41
CA THR A 53 12.26 -8.97 -10.06
C THR A 53 12.45 -7.90 -11.11
N GLU A 54 13.37 -6.98 -10.83
CA GLU A 54 13.83 -6.03 -11.84
C GLU A 54 14.39 -6.77 -13.05
N VAL A 55 13.97 -6.39 -14.24
CA VAL A 55 14.37 -7.04 -15.50
C VAL A 55 14.35 -6.05 -16.66
N THR A 56 15.28 -6.24 -17.59
CA THR A 56 15.27 -5.58 -18.90
C THR A 56 14.80 -6.57 -19.96
N TYR A 57 13.76 -6.22 -20.69
CA TYR A 57 13.25 -6.98 -21.83
C TYR A 57 13.65 -6.29 -23.14
N LEU A 58 14.26 -7.04 -24.06
CA LEU A 58 14.65 -6.56 -25.38
C LEU A 58 13.55 -6.87 -26.40
N ILE A 59 13.14 -5.85 -27.16
CA ILE A 59 12.23 -5.99 -28.29
C ILE A 59 13.09 -6.34 -29.50
N THR A 60 13.11 -7.61 -29.88
CA THR A 60 13.90 -8.10 -31.03
C THR A 60 13.18 -7.90 -32.36
N ASP A 61 11.85 -7.84 -32.34
CA ASP A 61 11.00 -7.72 -33.53
C ASP A 61 10.00 -6.57 -33.34
N TYR A 62 9.60 -5.90 -34.43
CA TYR A 62 8.57 -4.86 -34.35
C TYR A 62 7.26 -5.46 -33.82
N LEU A 63 6.93 -5.16 -32.56
CA LEU A 63 5.68 -5.57 -31.92
C LEU A 63 4.68 -4.42 -32.05
N PRO A 64 3.67 -4.51 -32.94
CA PRO A 64 2.74 -3.41 -33.21
C PRO A 64 1.82 -3.09 -32.02
N GLY A 65 1.80 -3.93 -30.99
CA GLY A 65 1.04 -3.68 -29.76
C GLY A 65 1.58 -4.51 -28.61
N VAL A 66 2.40 -3.90 -27.76
CA VAL A 66 2.83 -4.49 -26.50
C VAL A 66 1.93 -3.96 -25.40
N SER A 67 1.42 -4.84 -24.55
CA SER A 67 0.74 -4.43 -23.33
C SER A 67 1.32 -5.14 -22.13
N TYR A 68 1.05 -4.59 -20.96
CA TYR A 68 1.54 -5.16 -19.71
C TYR A 68 0.50 -5.08 -18.60
N ARG A 69 0.64 -6.00 -17.64
CA ARG A 69 -0.04 -5.98 -16.35
C ARG A 69 1.00 -5.92 -15.25
N VAL A 70 0.63 -5.31 -14.13
CA VAL A 70 1.46 -5.31 -12.93
C VAL A 70 0.62 -5.69 -11.73
N GLU A 71 1.24 -6.43 -10.83
CA GLU A 71 0.79 -6.76 -9.49
C GLU A 71 1.75 -6.14 -8.49
N GLY A 72 1.23 -5.21 -7.67
CA GLY A 72 2.04 -4.36 -6.78
C GLY A 72 2.53 -3.07 -7.45
N LEU A 73 3.66 -2.53 -6.97
CA LEU A 73 4.19 -1.23 -7.39
C LEU A 73 5.44 -1.38 -8.25
N TRP A 74 5.35 -0.90 -9.49
CA TRP A 74 6.40 -1.03 -10.49
C TRP A 74 6.65 0.30 -11.20
N THR A 75 7.90 0.51 -11.64
CA THR A 75 8.19 1.45 -12.73
C THR A 75 8.47 0.70 -14.01
N ILE A 76 7.92 1.20 -15.10
CA ILE A 76 8.12 0.70 -16.45
C ILE A 76 8.77 1.82 -17.24
N GLU A 77 9.97 1.56 -17.76
CA GLU A 77 10.75 2.51 -18.54
C GLU A 77 10.98 2.01 -19.97
N LEU A 78 10.74 2.89 -20.94
CA LEU A 78 10.96 2.61 -22.36
C LEU A 78 12.24 3.30 -22.80
N CYS A 79 13.20 2.50 -23.26
CA CYS A 79 14.54 2.96 -23.61
C CYS A 79 14.88 2.56 -25.06
N ARG A 80 15.74 3.36 -25.71
CA ARG A 80 16.28 3.04 -27.04
C ARG A 80 17.57 2.24 -26.92
N GLU A 81 17.89 1.44 -27.94
CA GLU A 81 18.99 0.46 -27.92
C GLU A 81 20.37 1.04 -27.54
N ASN A 82 20.62 2.27 -27.97
CA ASN A 82 21.92 2.93 -27.88
C ASN A 82 22.03 3.96 -26.74
N TYR A 83 21.02 4.10 -25.88
CA TYR A 83 20.99 5.17 -24.88
C TYR A 83 20.82 4.63 -23.46
N LEU A 84 21.62 5.16 -22.53
CA LEU A 84 21.35 5.19 -21.09
C LEU A 84 20.09 6.00 -20.74
N THR A 85 19.38 6.50 -21.76
CA THR A 85 18.26 7.42 -21.65
C THR A 85 16.96 6.70 -21.98
N CYS A 86 16.11 6.58 -20.97
CA CYS A 86 14.74 6.13 -21.13
C CYS A 86 13.85 7.37 -21.29
N TYR A 87 12.93 7.32 -22.25
CA TYR A 87 12.15 8.50 -22.67
C TYR A 87 10.78 8.55 -22.00
N LEU A 88 10.24 7.38 -21.68
CA LEU A 88 9.00 7.23 -20.94
C LEU A 88 9.30 6.44 -19.67
N ARG A 89 8.83 6.96 -18.53
CA ARG A 89 8.81 6.27 -17.23
C ARG A 89 7.40 6.35 -16.70
N GLU A 90 6.81 5.19 -16.47
CA GLU A 90 5.48 5.08 -15.91
C GLU A 90 5.57 4.42 -14.54
N VAL A 91 4.96 5.04 -13.53
CA VAL A 91 4.72 4.38 -12.25
C VAL A 91 3.36 3.73 -12.33
N ARG A 92 3.30 2.43 -12.05
CA ARG A 92 2.06 1.67 -12.03
C ARG A 92 1.92 0.91 -10.73
N SER A 93 0.76 1.09 -10.11
CA SER A 93 0.25 0.22 -9.06
C SER A 93 -0.94 -0.53 -9.64
N GLY A 94 -0.94 -1.85 -9.55
CA GLY A 94 -2.00 -2.68 -10.13
C GLY A 94 -2.39 -3.86 -9.25
N LYS A 95 -3.62 -4.32 -9.49
CA LYS A 95 -4.20 -5.58 -9.01
C LYS A 95 -4.40 -6.53 -10.19
N LEU A 96 -4.28 -7.83 -9.92
CA LEU A 96 -4.51 -8.88 -10.86
C LEU A 96 -5.88 -8.70 -11.54
N ASP A 97 -5.87 -8.76 -12.86
CA ASP A 97 -7.05 -8.73 -13.74
C ASP A 97 -7.78 -7.41 -13.95
N GLU A 98 -7.42 -6.33 -13.27
CA GLU A 98 -8.17 -5.06 -13.42
C GLU A 98 -7.62 -4.18 -14.55
N ASN A 99 -6.30 -4.09 -14.71
CA ASN A 99 -5.70 -3.12 -15.62
C ASN A 99 -4.71 -3.76 -16.59
N CYS A 100 -5.03 -3.68 -17.88
CA CYS A 100 -4.08 -3.90 -18.96
C CYS A 100 -3.63 -2.55 -19.51
N TYR A 101 -2.33 -2.28 -19.44
CA TYR A 101 -1.76 -1.05 -19.93
C TYR A 101 -1.17 -1.27 -21.32
N GLN A 102 -1.69 -0.54 -22.31
CA GLN A 102 -1.11 -0.52 -23.64
C GLN A 102 0.14 0.36 -23.64
N LEU A 103 1.23 -0.18 -24.13
CA LEU A 103 2.38 0.61 -24.52
C LEU A 103 2.09 1.10 -25.94
N ILE A 104 2.21 2.40 -26.14
CA ILE A 104 2.08 3.01 -27.46
C ILE A 104 3.51 3.28 -27.95
N PRO A 105 4.16 2.33 -28.66
CA PRO A 105 5.48 2.56 -29.22
C PRO A 105 5.47 3.51 -30.44
N GLU A 106 4.33 4.14 -30.76
CA GLU A 106 3.99 4.70 -32.08
C GLU A 106 4.89 5.81 -32.64
N ARG A 107 5.97 6.24 -31.98
CA ARG A 107 6.79 7.33 -32.54
C ARG A 107 8.30 7.19 -32.47
N GLU A 108 8.83 6.28 -31.67
CA GLU A 108 10.27 6.24 -31.44
C GLU A 108 10.71 4.79 -31.31
N ASN A 109 11.81 4.41 -31.99
CA ASN A 109 12.38 3.06 -32.03
C ASN A 109 12.85 2.60 -30.63
N TYR A 110 11.94 2.41 -29.69
CA TYR A 110 12.21 1.82 -28.39
C TYR A 110 12.45 0.34 -28.59
N THR A 111 13.55 -0.15 -28.03
CA THR A 111 13.95 -1.54 -28.17
C THR A 111 14.12 -2.22 -26.83
N ARG A 112 13.93 -1.49 -25.71
CA ARG A 112 14.07 -2.01 -24.35
C ARG A 112 12.95 -1.55 -23.45
N PHE A 113 12.42 -2.47 -22.66
CA PHE A 113 11.60 -2.19 -21.50
C PHE A 113 12.39 -2.52 -20.24
N LEU A 114 12.46 -1.60 -19.30
CA LEU A 114 13.00 -1.84 -17.97
C LEU A 114 11.83 -1.84 -16.99
N PHE A 115 11.65 -2.96 -16.30
CA PHE A 115 10.68 -3.11 -15.22
C PHE A 115 11.44 -3.11 -13.91
N THR A 116 11.12 -2.20 -13.00
CA THR A 116 11.72 -2.13 -11.66
C THR A 116 10.63 -2.25 -10.61
N ARG A 117 10.77 -3.23 -9.72
CA ARG A 117 9.84 -3.50 -8.62
C ARG A 117 10.17 -2.64 -7.40
N PHE A 118 9.16 -2.10 -6.73
CA PHE A 118 9.29 -1.42 -5.45
C PHE A 118 8.76 -2.27 -4.29
N GLY A 119 9.30 -2.07 -3.09
CA GLY A 119 8.96 -2.87 -1.91
C GLY A 119 9.52 -4.29 -1.96
N ASP A 120 9.07 -5.16 -1.05
CA ASP A 120 9.46 -6.58 -1.03
C ASP A 120 8.51 -7.45 -1.87
N VAL A 121 8.99 -8.62 -2.31
CA VAL A 121 8.28 -9.49 -3.27
C VAL A 121 6.88 -9.84 -2.77
N ASN A 122 6.75 -10.06 -1.47
CA ASN A 122 5.52 -10.50 -0.83
C ASN A 122 4.73 -9.34 -0.20
N GLN A 123 5.26 -8.11 -0.31
CA GLN A 123 4.69 -6.88 0.22
C GLN A 123 4.43 -6.90 1.73
N VAL A 124 5.17 -7.72 2.47
CA VAL A 124 4.95 -7.96 3.90
C VAL A 124 5.69 -6.97 4.77
N LYS A 125 6.64 -6.23 4.20
CA LYS A 125 7.49 -5.36 5.00
C LYS A 125 6.78 -4.09 5.39
N THR A 126 6.73 -3.84 6.68
CA THR A 126 6.32 -2.56 7.26
C THR A 126 7.43 -1.53 7.09
N GLU A 127 7.56 -0.99 5.89
CA GLU A 127 8.58 -0.01 5.53
C GLU A 127 7.97 1.17 4.78
N LEU A 128 8.38 2.38 5.17
CA LEU A 128 8.14 3.63 4.45
C LEU A 128 9.41 4.04 3.72
N THR A 129 9.28 4.30 2.42
CA THR A 129 10.39 4.72 1.57
C THR A 129 10.16 6.12 1.06
N PHE A 130 11.10 7.03 1.32
CA PHE A 130 11.17 8.36 0.71
C PHE A 130 12.24 8.42 -0.36
N PHE A 131 12.06 9.37 -1.26
CA PHE A 131 12.96 9.66 -2.36
C PHE A 131 13.22 11.17 -2.44
N SER A 132 14.47 11.56 -2.68
CA SER A 132 14.86 12.97 -2.77
C SER A 132 14.28 13.65 -4.01
N GLU A 133 13.88 12.90 -5.03
CA GLU A 133 13.30 13.40 -6.28
C GLU A 133 11.88 12.85 -6.53
N PRO A 134 11.10 13.48 -7.41
CA PRO A 134 9.81 12.94 -7.86
C PRO A 134 9.97 11.59 -8.57
N GLU A 135 8.88 10.83 -8.69
CA GLU A 135 8.78 9.59 -9.46
C GLU A 135 9.74 8.47 -9.00
N PHE A 136 10.00 8.42 -7.68
CA PHE A 136 10.84 7.43 -7.01
C PHE A 136 12.29 7.44 -7.53
N LYS A 137 12.83 8.63 -7.74
CA LYS A 137 14.21 8.86 -8.19
C LYS A 137 15.08 9.48 -7.09
N GLY A 138 16.38 9.53 -7.35
CA GLY A 138 17.36 10.13 -6.44
C GLY A 138 17.67 9.26 -5.22
N GLU A 139 18.14 9.90 -4.15
CA GLU A 139 18.52 9.24 -2.92
C GLU A 139 17.31 8.64 -2.22
N ARG A 140 17.46 7.41 -1.71
CA ARG A 140 16.40 6.64 -1.06
C ARG A 140 16.59 6.61 0.45
N PHE A 141 15.54 6.95 1.20
CA PHE A 141 15.53 6.91 2.66
C PHE A 141 14.46 5.92 3.15
N LEU A 142 14.90 4.83 3.76
CA LEU A 142 14.03 3.78 4.30
C LEU A 142 13.77 4.00 5.79
N VAL A 143 12.52 3.81 6.21
CA VAL A 143 12.09 3.84 7.61
C VAL A 143 11.29 2.58 7.91
N ASP A 144 11.68 1.85 8.95
CA ASP A 144 10.95 0.68 9.44
C ASP A 144 10.02 1.05 10.62
N GLU A 145 9.33 0.06 11.18
CA GLU A 145 8.38 0.21 12.29
C GLU A 145 8.97 0.87 13.56
N ARG A 146 10.29 0.93 13.71
CA ARG A 146 10.94 1.64 14.84
C ARG A 146 10.93 3.14 14.66
N GLY A 147 10.58 3.62 13.46
CA GLY A 147 10.68 5.02 13.08
C GLY A 147 12.12 5.46 12.83
N ARG A 148 12.30 6.75 12.55
CA ARG A 148 13.62 7.34 12.32
C ARG A 148 13.61 8.81 12.68
N GLU A 149 14.70 9.26 13.30
CA GLU A 149 14.97 10.68 13.54
C GLU A 149 16.19 11.12 12.74
N TYR A 150 16.04 12.17 11.95
CA TYR A 150 17.13 12.74 11.17
C TYR A 150 17.81 13.86 11.95
N LYS A 151 19.13 14.02 11.78
CA LYS A 151 19.89 15.12 12.43
C LYS A 151 19.50 16.45 11.81
N GLU A 152 19.50 16.49 10.49
CA GLU A 152 18.95 17.57 9.69
C GLU A 152 17.74 17.01 8.93
N PRO A 153 16.64 17.77 8.78
CA PRO A 153 15.51 17.33 7.98
C PRO A 153 15.93 17.00 6.54
N ILE A 154 15.43 15.88 6.01
CA ILE A 154 15.60 15.55 4.60
C ILE A 154 14.46 16.16 3.79
N GLU A 155 14.71 16.47 2.52
CA GLU A 155 13.66 16.85 1.57
C GLU A 155 13.24 15.62 0.77
N ALA A 156 11.98 15.23 0.90
CA ALA A 156 11.38 14.13 0.16
C ALA A 156 10.41 14.66 -0.90
N GLN A 157 10.57 14.17 -2.13
CA GLN A 157 9.76 14.57 -3.29
C GLN A 157 8.90 13.43 -3.86
N SER A 158 9.11 12.19 -3.41
CA SER A 158 8.16 11.10 -3.58
C SER A 158 8.29 10.10 -2.43
N TYR A 159 7.23 9.32 -2.18
CA TYR A 159 7.27 8.25 -1.18
C TYR A 159 6.29 7.13 -1.51
N PHE A 160 6.58 5.94 -0.99
CA PHE A 160 5.61 4.85 -0.92
C PHE A 160 5.79 4.02 0.34
N PHE A 161 4.73 3.34 0.76
CA PHE A 161 4.77 2.26 1.75
C PHE A 161 3.72 1.21 1.42
N THR A 162 3.89 -0.01 1.93
CA THR A 162 2.96 -1.13 1.69
C THR A 162 2.10 -1.41 2.93
N GLY A 163 1.05 -2.20 2.76
CA GLY A 163 0.10 -2.58 3.82
C GLY A 163 -0.77 -1.45 4.37
N GLN A 164 -1.67 -1.81 5.29
CA GLN A 164 -2.54 -0.87 6.03
C GLN A 164 -1.79 -0.17 7.16
N ASN A 165 -0.60 0.34 6.85
CA ASN A 165 0.26 1.01 7.81
C ASN A 165 -0.10 2.49 7.92
N VAL A 166 0.18 3.08 9.07
CA VAL A 166 0.00 4.51 9.30
C VAL A 166 1.33 5.06 9.80
N TRP A 167 1.74 6.21 9.27
CA TRP A 167 3.01 6.83 9.59
C TRP A 167 2.81 8.29 9.97
N GLU A 168 3.36 8.73 11.10
CA GLU A 168 3.40 10.14 11.48
C GLU A 168 4.71 10.77 11.00
N ILE A 169 4.60 11.83 10.20
CA ILE A 169 5.74 12.57 9.64
C ILE A 169 5.87 13.91 10.32
N LEU A 170 7.02 14.15 10.94
CA LEU A 170 7.35 15.40 11.60
C LEU A 170 8.36 16.17 10.75
N LYS A 171 8.15 17.47 10.54
CA LYS A 171 9.01 18.29 9.66
C LYS A 171 10.38 18.51 10.30
N VAL A 172 10.42 18.64 11.61
CA VAL A 172 11.65 18.71 12.41
C VAL A 172 11.64 17.67 13.51
N ARG A 173 12.82 17.24 13.96
CA ARG A 173 12.99 16.15 14.95
C ARG A 173 12.16 16.35 16.22
N ASN A 174 12.17 17.55 16.77
CA ASN A 174 11.57 17.87 18.07
C ASN A 174 10.12 18.37 17.95
N GLU A 175 9.50 18.25 16.77
CA GLU A 175 8.12 18.67 16.61
C GLU A 175 7.18 17.75 17.42
N THR A 176 6.11 18.32 17.96
CA THR A 176 5.18 17.58 18.82
C THR A 176 4.01 17.01 18.04
N GLU A 177 3.68 17.58 16.88
CA GLU A 177 2.60 17.16 15.99
C GLU A 177 3.15 16.88 14.59
N GLY A 178 2.76 15.74 14.01
CA GLY A 178 3.09 15.40 12.63
C GLY A 178 1.88 15.38 11.70
N THR A 179 2.18 15.17 10.42
CA THR A 179 1.19 14.80 9.40
C THR A 179 1.08 13.29 9.34
N CYS A 180 -0.13 12.79 9.45
CA CYS A 180 -0.42 11.38 9.27
C CYS A 180 -0.47 11.02 7.79
N LEU A 181 0.39 10.10 7.38
CA LEU A 181 0.26 9.37 6.14
C LEU A 181 -0.46 8.07 6.45
N ASN A 182 -1.63 7.93 5.86
CA ASN A 182 -2.41 6.71 5.87
C ASN A 182 -2.76 6.37 4.42
N ASP A 183 -3.34 5.19 4.25
CA ASP A 183 -3.90 4.77 2.97
C ASP A 183 -5.00 5.74 2.54
N THR A 184 -4.63 6.65 1.63
CA THR A 184 -5.45 7.81 1.22
C THR A 184 -5.96 7.68 -0.21
N LEU A 185 -5.52 6.67 -0.96
CA LEU A 185 -6.04 6.40 -2.29
C LEU A 185 -7.12 5.34 -2.17
N GLY A 186 -8.37 5.77 -2.31
CA GLY A 186 -9.52 4.88 -2.50
C GLY A 186 -9.23 3.89 -3.62
N GLY A 187 -8.89 2.68 -3.21
CA GLY A 187 -8.35 1.61 -4.02
C GLY A 187 -7.87 0.51 -3.07
N SER A 188 -8.75 0.18 -2.12
CA SER A 188 -8.66 -0.97 -1.26
C SER A 188 -8.20 -2.18 -2.08
N GLU A 189 -7.08 -2.79 -1.68
CA GLU A 189 -6.91 -4.25 -1.57
C GLU A 189 -5.43 -4.68 -1.53
N TYR A 190 -4.46 -3.78 -1.80
CA TYR A 190 -3.03 -4.10 -1.74
C TYR A 190 -2.17 -3.23 -0.80
N GLY A 191 -2.78 -2.23 -0.14
CA GLY A 191 -2.15 -1.46 0.93
C GLY A 191 -0.97 -0.58 0.50
N PHE A 192 -0.79 -0.28 -0.80
CA PHE A 192 0.24 0.69 -1.17
C PHE A 192 -0.31 2.11 -1.03
N THR A 193 0.29 2.89 -0.16
CA THR A 193 0.16 4.35 -0.25
C THR A 193 1.32 4.87 -1.07
N VAL A 194 1.00 5.54 -2.17
CA VAL A 194 1.98 6.00 -3.15
C VAL A 194 1.75 7.47 -3.43
N ASN A 195 2.81 8.27 -3.32
CA ASN A 195 2.79 9.64 -3.78
C ASN A 195 4.01 9.89 -4.68
N PRO A 196 3.86 9.85 -6.02
CA PRO A 196 4.96 10.03 -6.94
C PRO A 196 5.43 11.49 -7.03
N ARG A 197 4.66 12.45 -6.51
CA ARG A 197 4.95 13.88 -6.60
C ARG A 197 4.48 14.58 -5.34
N THR A 198 5.37 14.68 -4.37
CA THR A 198 5.18 15.45 -3.15
C THR A 198 6.32 16.44 -2.99
N ARG A 199 6.23 17.27 -1.95
CA ARG A 199 7.36 18.03 -1.45
C ARG A 199 7.17 18.20 0.05
N MET A 200 7.95 17.48 0.83
CA MET A 200 7.89 17.52 2.29
C MET A 200 9.28 17.53 2.90
N GLN A 201 9.41 18.23 4.02
CA GLN A 201 10.57 18.08 4.90
C GLN A 201 10.25 16.99 5.92
N VAL A 202 11.23 16.13 6.18
CA VAL A 202 11.12 14.99 7.11
C VAL A 202 12.26 15.06 8.11
N GLY A 203 11.95 15.52 9.32
CA GLY A 203 12.88 15.57 10.45
C GLY A 203 12.76 14.34 11.35
N ALA A 204 11.56 13.76 11.46
CA ALA A 204 11.34 12.48 12.12
C ALA A 204 10.13 11.75 11.54
N VAL A 205 10.13 10.43 11.73
CA VAL A 205 9.07 9.53 11.28
C VAL A 205 8.77 8.57 12.41
N ARG A 206 7.48 8.39 12.71
CA ARG A 206 7.01 7.42 13.71
C ARG A 206 6.02 6.46 13.06
N PHE A 207 6.07 5.22 13.51
CA PHE A 207 5.04 4.25 13.18
C PHE A 207 3.80 4.56 14.02
N GLU A 208 2.64 4.53 13.37
CA GLU A 208 1.34 4.96 13.87
C GLU A 208 1.23 6.46 14.17
N CYS A 209 0.00 6.95 14.09
CA CYS A 209 -0.30 8.32 14.46
C CYS A 209 -0.73 8.41 15.90
N ARG A 210 -0.21 9.43 16.60
CA ARG A 210 -0.77 9.79 17.90
C ARG A 210 -2.21 10.24 17.68
N GLU A 211 -3.15 9.55 18.32
CA GLU A 211 -4.50 10.07 18.43
C GLU A 211 -4.40 11.46 19.07
N ARG A 212 -4.91 12.49 18.38
CA ARG A 212 -5.18 13.75 19.04
C ARG A 212 -6.22 13.43 20.10
N ILE A 213 -5.81 13.28 21.36
CA ILE A 213 -6.72 13.41 22.49
C ILE A 213 -7.29 14.82 22.36
N ARG A 214 -8.43 14.96 21.67
CA ARG A 214 -9.24 16.15 21.76
C ARG A 214 -9.66 16.19 23.22
N SER A 215 -8.94 16.96 24.03
CA SER A 215 -9.41 17.36 25.33
C SER A 215 -10.71 18.12 25.10
N THR A 216 -11.84 17.43 25.13
CA THR A 216 -13.13 18.02 25.45
C THR A 216 -13.09 18.46 26.91
N THR A 217 -12.27 19.48 27.19
CA THR A 217 -12.55 20.39 28.31
C THR A 217 -13.77 21.20 27.88
N GLY A 218 -14.92 20.51 27.88
CA GLY A 218 -16.22 21.16 27.89
C GLY A 218 -16.23 22.05 29.11
N ARG A 219 -16.17 23.36 28.85
CA ARG A 219 -16.50 24.37 29.84
C ARG A 219 -17.87 23.96 30.42
N PRO A 220 -18.01 23.78 31.75
CA PRO A 220 -19.31 23.46 32.32
C PRO A 220 -20.20 24.68 32.09
N SER A 221 -21.05 24.64 31.06
CA SER A 221 -22.18 25.54 30.96
C SER A 221 -23.17 25.09 32.02
N SER A 222 -23.28 25.88 33.08
CA SER A 222 -24.35 25.75 34.06
C SER A 222 -25.69 25.82 33.32
N GLY A 223 -26.54 24.81 33.52
CA GLY A 223 -27.78 24.69 32.79
C GLY A 223 -28.54 23.40 33.11
N ASN A 224 -29.09 23.36 34.32
CA ASN A 224 -30.12 22.44 34.81
C ASN A 224 -30.97 21.71 33.74
N ARG A 225 -31.04 20.37 33.79
CA ARG A 225 -32.21 19.56 34.23
C ARG A 225 -32.15 18.11 33.73
N LEU A 226 -32.46 17.23 34.67
CA LEU A 226 -32.80 15.80 34.61
C LEU A 226 -33.39 15.26 33.30
N GLY A 227 -32.86 14.12 32.87
CA GLY A 227 -33.48 13.19 31.93
C GLY A 227 -32.73 11.86 31.92
N LEU A 228 -33.14 10.93 32.79
CA LEU A 228 -32.73 9.52 32.77
C LEU A 228 -33.14 8.87 31.45
N SER A 229 -32.22 8.11 30.82
CA SER A 229 -32.57 6.89 30.08
C SER A 229 -31.32 6.03 29.89
N GLU A 230 -31.29 4.91 30.61
CA GLU A 230 -30.44 3.76 30.35
C GLU A 230 -30.82 3.10 29.02
N THR A 231 -29.85 2.78 28.15
CA THR A 231 -29.96 1.70 27.15
C THR A 231 -28.55 1.36 26.65
N ILE A 232 -27.86 0.42 27.31
CA ILE A 232 -27.76 -1.01 26.99
C ILE A 232 -26.92 -1.31 25.74
N PHE A 233 -25.84 -2.05 26.00
CA PHE A 233 -25.01 -2.85 25.12
C PHE A 233 -25.76 -3.46 23.91
N GLY A 234 -25.21 -3.27 22.71
CA GLY A 234 -25.65 -3.93 21.48
C GLY A 234 -24.46 -4.30 20.59
N LEU A 235 -23.67 -5.27 21.03
CA LEU A 235 -22.64 -5.93 20.22
C LEU A 235 -23.36 -6.95 19.32
N LEU A 236 -23.52 -6.65 18.02
CA LEU A 236 -24.12 -7.57 17.05
C LEU A 236 -23.09 -7.91 15.97
N LEU A 237 -22.55 -9.13 16.11
CA LEU A 237 -21.86 -9.89 15.09
C LEU A 237 -22.81 -10.15 13.92
N ALA A 238 -22.49 -9.64 12.75
CA ALA A 238 -23.00 -10.14 11.48
C ALA A 238 -21.89 -10.93 10.80
N VAL A 239 -21.87 -12.25 11.02
CA VAL A 239 -21.13 -13.21 10.20
C VAL A 239 -22.06 -13.59 9.05
N SER A 240 -21.84 -13.04 7.86
CA SER A 240 -22.51 -13.54 6.65
C SER A 240 -21.61 -14.54 5.93
N CYS A 241 -22.18 -15.72 5.71
CA CYS A 241 -21.66 -16.78 4.87
C CYS A 241 -21.47 -16.31 3.43
N ALA A 242 -20.32 -16.63 2.82
CA ALA A 242 -20.20 -16.73 1.38
C ALA A 242 -19.60 -18.10 1.03
N SER A 243 -20.45 -18.90 0.40
CA SER A 243 -20.21 -20.27 -0.06
C SER A 243 -19.16 -20.31 -1.17
N VAL A 244 -18.07 -21.04 -0.94
CA VAL A 244 -17.15 -21.44 -2.01
C VAL A 244 -17.77 -22.66 -2.72
N LYS A 245 -18.20 -22.47 -3.97
CA LYS A 245 -18.44 -23.57 -4.92
C LYS A 245 -17.16 -23.76 -5.73
N PHE A 246 -16.47 -24.88 -5.50
CA PHE A 246 -15.48 -25.39 -6.45
C PHE A 246 -16.21 -25.97 -7.67
N ARG A 247 -15.82 -25.53 -8.86
CA ARG A 247 -15.93 -26.27 -10.12
C ARG A 247 -14.59 -26.17 -10.82
#